data_AF-A0ABD6EVX2-F1
#
_entry.id   AF-A0ABD6EVX2-F1
#
_cell.length_a   1.000
_cell.length_b   1.000
_cell.length_c   1.000
_cell.angle_alpha   90.00
_cell.angle_beta   90.00
_cell.angle_gamma   90.00
#
_symmetry.space_group_name_H-M   'P 1'
#
loop_
_entity.id
_entity.type
_entity.pdbx_description
1 polymer ?
#
loop_
_entity_poly.entity_id
_entity_poly.type
_entity_poly.pdbx_seq_one_letter_code
_entity_poly.pdbx_strand_id
1 'polypeptide(L)'
;MSLFQTANETSFWSLIRIIQVRDGSLDTAILAAHHLAQKTKKELNFGEFDFITDAVNLQKLFAFAQEAGDGLFRIDVERVGKTILLSRMEASDLMEIGHVTYDQALKSKMTKSRSKFTNGPFFQLVSYQFGQFKILVRFEVDCADYAAVKAASTDNPEKDNEPQPEKKKFAENTAIEYMELGEIPRDVPLQLLTTYPQGAGFPFFTWAQLFFTAADQEIVGWFKGNGDFSKPQMNSLHDISRLMKPLPYTVLSKVHDCLIKISKFMIKNDPEFRCGLVWKGKNHLEIFAKDPAACGAVSSGIRDFLRTQCIEPEATEE
;
A
#
# COMPACT_ATOMS: atom_id res chain seq x y z
N MET A 1 -6.25 -14.56 52.07
CA MET A 1 -6.20 -13.13 51.71
C MET A 1 -5.63 -13.04 50.30
N SER A 2 -6.47 -13.25 49.29
CA SER A 2 -6.10 -13.10 47.87
C SER A 2 -6.67 -11.79 47.36
N LEU A 3 -5.82 -10.95 46.78
CA LEU A 3 -6.22 -9.81 45.96
C LEU A 3 -5.65 -10.05 44.57
N PHE A 4 -6.46 -10.68 43.71
CA PHE A 4 -6.32 -10.56 42.27
C PHE A 4 -6.86 -9.19 41.89
N GLN A 5 -5.99 -8.32 41.38
CA GLN A 5 -6.39 -7.05 40.79
C GLN A 5 -6.51 -7.26 39.29
N THR A 6 -7.74 -7.49 38.83
CA THR A 6 -8.12 -7.43 37.41
C THR A 6 -8.01 -5.99 36.92
N ALA A 7 -6.95 -5.69 36.18
CA ALA A 7 -6.90 -4.51 35.33
C ALA A 7 -7.58 -4.83 33.99
N ASN A 8 -8.56 -4.02 33.62
CA ASN A 8 -9.45 -4.19 32.48
C ASN A 8 -8.72 -4.37 31.12
N GLU A 9 -8.82 -5.55 30.52
CA GLU A 9 -8.46 -5.82 29.12
C GLU A 9 -9.42 -5.13 28.11
N THR A 10 -10.59 -4.68 28.56
CA THR A 10 -11.65 -4.11 27.71
C THR A 10 -11.33 -2.73 27.13
N SER A 11 -10.44 -1.95 27.74
CA SER A 11 -10.05 -0.62 27.24
C SER A 11 -9.02 -0.66 26.11
N PHE A 12 -8.24 -1.73 25.99
CA PHE A 12 -7.23 -1.89 24.93
C PHE A 12 -7.88 -2.26 23.59
N TRP A 13 -8.95 -3.07 23.63
CA TRP A 13 -9.73 -3.44 22.45
C TRP A 13 -10.69 -2.34 21.99
N SER A 14 -11.08 -1.39 22.87
CA SER A 14 -11.98 -0.30 22.52
C SER A 14 -11.28 0.83 21.74
N LEU A 15 -9.98 1.06 21.93
CA LEU A 15 -9.22 2.05 21.15
C LEU A 15 -8.91 1.58 19.72
N ILE A 16 -8.72 0.27 19.51
CA ILE A 16 -8.55 -0.34 18.17
C ILE A 16 -9.88 -0.42 17.39
N ARG A 17 -11.02 -0.15 18.06
CA ARG A 17 -12.38 -0.31 17.50
C ARG A 17 -12.92 0.89 16.71
N ILE A 18 -12.16 1.97 16.50
CA ILE A 18 -12.66 3.15 15.80
C ILE A 18 -11.69 3.58 14.69
N ILE A 19 -11.67 2.80 13.62
CA ILE A 19 -11.76 3.23 12.22
C ILE A 19 -12.14 1.99 11.44
N GLN A 20 -13.37 1.98 10.92
CA GLN A 20 -13.83 0.93 10.03
C GLN A 20 -12.98 1.01 8.75
N VAL A 21 -11.96 0.18 8.63
CA VAL A 21 -11.50 -0.21 7.29
C VAL A 21 -12.71 -0.86 6.64
N ARG A 22 -13.21 -0.22 5.59
CA ARG A 22 -14.39 -0.71 4.87
C ARG A 22 -14.08 -2.11 4.37
N ASP A 23 -15.08 -3.00 4.46
CA ASP A 23 -15.00 -4.30 3.84
C ASP A 23 -14.56 -4.16 2.39
N GLY A 24 -13.63 -5.01 1.96
CA GLY A 24 -13.11 -4.94 0.60
C GLY A 24 -12.09 -3.82 0.35
N SER A 25 -11.17 -3.58 1.28
CA SER A 25 -10.09 -2.58 1.10
C SER A 25 -9.25 -2.76 -0.18
N LEU A 26 -9.17 -3.98 -0.71
CA LEU A 26 -8.48 -4.33 -1.96
C LEU A 26 -9.42 -4.43 -3.17
N ASP A 27 -10.74 -4.29 -2.99
CA ASP A 27 -11.72 -4.42 -4.08
C ASP A 27 -11.42 -3.48 -5.24
N THR A 28 -11.12 -2.20 -4.93
CA THR A 28 -10.81 -1.20 -5.96
C THR A 28 -9.54 -1.54 -6.74
N ALA A 29 -8.54 -2.17 -6.11
CA ALA A 29 -7.33 -2.62 -6.78
C ALA A 29 -7.66 -3.73 -7.79
N ILE A 30 -8.40 -4.75 -7.34
CA ILE A 30 -8.76 -5.92 -8.15
C ILE A 30 -9.68 -5.50 -9.30
N LEU A 31 -10.72 -4.72 -9.02
CA LEU A 31 -11.68 -4.25 -10.02
C LEU A 31 -11.02 -3.35 -11.06
N ALA A 32 -10.18 -2.40 -10.64
CA ALA A 32 -9.48 -1.52 -11.59
C ALA A 32 -8.54 -2.31 -12.51
N ALA A 33 -7.79 -3.27 -11.95
CA ALA A 33 -6.90 -4.14 -12.73
C ALA A 33 -7.68 -5.02 -13.71
N HIS A 34 -8.78 -5.63 -13.24
CA HIS A 34 -9.64 -6.47 -14.07
C HIS A 34 -10.27 -5.67 -15.23
N HIS A 35 -10.82 -4.50 -14.93
CA HIS A 35 -11.40 -3.60 -15.92
C HIS A 35 -10.40 -3.17 -16.99
N LEU A 36 -9.20 -2.76 -16.56
CA LEU A 36 -8.14 -2.35 -17.47
C LEU A 36 -7.64 -3.51 -18.34
N ALA A 37 -7.54 -4.71 -17.77
CA ALA A 37 -7.18 -5.94 -18.49
C ALA A 37 -8.19 -6.26 -19.60
N GLN A 38 -9.50 -6.22 -19.28
CA GLN A 38 -10.58 -6.39 -20.26
C GLN A 38 -10.51 -5.32 -21.37
N LYS A 39 -10.37 -4.05 -21.00
CA LYS A 39 -10.29 -2.92 -21.94
C LYS A 39 -9.09 -3.04 -22.90
N THR A 40 -7.94 -3.46 -22.38
CA THR A 40 -6.71 -3.60 -23.17
C THR A 40 -6.56 -4.95 -23.86
N LYS A 41 -7.55 -5.86 -23.70
CA LYS A 41 -7.52 -7.24 -24.19
C LYS A 41 -6.25 -7.99 -23.77
N LYS A 42 -5.73 -7.67 -22.58
CA LYS A 42 -4.62 -8.38 -21.96
C LYS A 42 -5.21 -9.28 -20.89
N GLU A 43 -4.91 -10.57 -20.97
CA GLU A 43 -5.33 -11.50 -19.93
C GLU A 43 -4.60 -11.18 -18.63
N LEU A 44 -5.36 -10.98 -17.56
CA LEU A 44 -4.86 -10.85 -16.20
C LEU A 44 -5.46 -11.99 -15.38
N ASN A 45 -4.59 -12.88 -14.91
CA ASN A 45 -4.95 -13.96 -14.01
C ASN A 45 -4.42 -13.65 -12.61
N PHE A 46 -5.32 -13.37 -11.67
CA PHE A 46 -4.95 -13.09 -10.27
C PHE A 46 -4.33 -14.30 -9.57
N GLY A 47 -4.64 -15.52 -10.03
CA GLY A 47 -4.04 -16.76 -9.52
C GLY A 47 -2.56 -16.92 -9.85
N GLU A 48 -1.96 -16.03 -10.65
CA GLU A 48 -0.51 -15.99 -10.85
C GLU A 48 0.24 -15.28 -9.71
N PHE A 49 -0.44 -14.45 -8.92
CA PHE A 49 0.18 -13.73 -7.82
C PHE A 49 0.16 -14.56 -6.55
N ASP A 50 1.30 -14.61 -5.86
CA ASP A 50 1.42 -15.19 -4.53
C ASP A 50 0.88 -14.22 -3.47
N PHE A 51 1.09 -12.91 -3.69
CA PHE A 51 0.64 -11.85 -2.81
C PHE A 51 -0.05 -10.71 -3.57
N ILE A 52 -1.16 -10.22 -3.02
CA ILE A 52 -1.81 -8.97 -3.41
C ILE A 52 -1.88 -8.06 -2.18
N THR A 53 -1.33 -6.85 -2.27
CA THR A 53 -1.24 -5.96 -1.11
C THR A 53 -1.09 -4.48 -1.46
N ASP A 54 -1.08 -3.63 -0.44
CA ASP A 54 -0.62 -2.25 -0.49
C ASP A 54 0.88 -2.15 -0.16
N ALA A 55 1.62 -1.24 -0.81
CA ALA A 55 3.05 -1.05 -0.57
C ALA A 55 3.38 -0.74 0.89
N VAL A 56 2.47 -0.05 1.59
CA VAL A 56 2.63 0.27 3.02
C VAL A 56 2.78 -0.97 3.90
N ASN A 57 2.15 -2.09 3.54
CA ASN A 57 2.27 -3.33 4.31
C ASN A 57 3.68 -3.93 4.16
N LEU A 58 4.27 -3.85 2.97
CA LEU A 58 5.65 -4.28 2.72
C LEU A 58 6.65 -3.35 3.42
N GLN A 59 6.40 -2.04 3.43
CA GLN A 59 7.20 -1.07 4.18
C GLN A 59 7.14 -1.32 5.70
N LYS A 60 5.99 -1.74 6.22
CA LYS A 60 5.84 -2.13 7.63
C LYS A 60 6.59 -3.41 7.98
N LEU A 61 6.47 -4.44 7.13
CA LEU A 61 7.29 -5.66 7.28
C LEU A 61 8.78 -5.35 7.21
N PHE A 62 9.18 -4.39 6.37
CA PHE A 62 10.54 -3.90 6.30
C PHE A 62 10.98 -3.17 7.58
N ALA A 63 10.16 -2.28 8.13
CA ALA A 63 10.42 -1.60 9.39
C ALA A 63 10.57 -2.62 10.55
N PHE A 64 9.69 -3.62 10.61
CA PHE A 64 9.81 -4.75 11.54
C PHE A 64 11.12 -5.49 11.36
N ALA A 65 11.47 -5.88 10.13
CA ALA A 65 12.69 -6.62 9.83
C ALA A 65 13.98 -5.83 10.12
N GLN A 66 13.90 -4.50 10.05
CA GLN A 66 14.97 -3.57 10.42
C GLN A 66 15.05 -3.33 11.93
N GLU A 67 14.03 -3.76 12.68
CA GLU A 67 13.87 -3.45 14.11
C GLU A 67 13.83 -1.92 14.33
N ALA A 68 13.18 -1.21 13.40
CA ALA A 68 13.14 0.25 13.37
C ALA A 68 12.08 0.81 14.33
N GLY A 69 12.52 1.25 15.51
CA GLY A 69 11.71 2.00 16.49
C GLY A 69 10.69 1.17 17.27
N ASP A 70 9.80 1.85 17.99
CA ASP A 70 8.74 1.25 18.84
C ASP A 70 7.45 0.94 18.04
N GLY A 71 7.59 0.63 16.75
CA GLY A 71 6.48 0.64 15.79
C GLY A 71 5.30 -0.27 16.17
N LEU A 72 4.09 0.24 15.95
CA LEU A 72 2.83 -0.50 16.11
C LEU A 72 2.16 -0.64 14.74
N PHE A 73 1.95 -1.86 14.29
CA PHE A 73 1.10 -2.09 13.12
C PHE A 73 0.25 -3.35 13.24
N ARG A 74 -0.82 -3.37 12.44
CA ARG A 74 -1.60 -4.58 12.15
C ARG A 74 -1.83 -4.74 10.65
N ILE A 75 -1.46 -5.92 10.15
CA ILE A 75 -1.74 -6.36 8.79
C ILE A 75 -2.66 -7.57 8.89
N ASP A 76 -3.87 -7.46 8.36
CA ASP A 76 -4.76 -8.61 8.23
C ASP A 76 -4.37 -9.43 7.00
N VAL A 77 -4.43 -10.74 7.19
CA VAL A 77 -4.00 -11.75 6.24
C VAL A 77 -5.14 -12.72 6.03
N GLU A 78 -5.46 -12.94 4.76
CA GLU A 78 -6.40 -13.95 4.31
C GLU A 78 -5.92 -14.54 2.99
N ARG A 79 -6.49 -15.66 2.57
CA ARG A 79 -6.15 -16.27 1.27
C ARG A 79 -7.39 -16.58 0.45
N VAL A 80 -7.18 -16.65 -0.86
CA VAL A 80 -8.14 -17.21 -1.84
C VAL A 80 -7.31 -18.12 -2.75
N GLY A 81 -7.58 -19.43 -2.72
CA GLY A 81 -6.66 -20.40 -3.32
C GLY A 81 -5.27 -20.30 -2.69
N LYS A 82 -4.23 -20.32 -3.53
CA LYS A 82 -2.85 -20.04 -3.12
C LYS A 82 -2.51 -18.56 -2.90
N THR A 83 -3.33 -17.63 -3.39
CA THR A 83 -3.03 -16.19 -3.38
C THR A 83 -3.35 -15.60 -2.01
N ILE A 84 -2.38 -14.90 -1.43
CA ILE A 84 -2.48 -14.29 -0.10
C ILE A 84 -2.74 -12.80 -0.23
N LEU A 85 -3.74 -12.34 0.50
CA LEU A 85 -4.14 -10.95 0.55
C LEU A 85 -3.67 -10.35 1.87
N LEU A 86 -2.88 -9.29 1.78
CA LEU A 86 -2.43 -8.54 2.95
C LEU A 86 -3.10 -7.17 2.93
N SER A 87 -4.01 -6.92 3.87
CA SER A 87 -4.72 -5.65 4.04
C SER A 87 -4.32 -4.96 5.33
N ARG A 88 -4.20 -3.64 5.29
CA ARG A 88 -3.88 -2.84 6.47
C ARG A 88 -5.11 -2.68 7.35
N MET A 89 -4.95 -2.81 8.67
CA MET A 89 -5.99 -2.52 9.66
C MET A 89 -5.47 -1.56 10.73
N GLU A 90 -5.51 -0.26 10.47
CA GLU A 90 -5.08 0.76 11.44
C GLU A 90 -6.07 1.92 11.54
N ALA A 91 -6.06 2.56 12.71
CA ALA A 91 -6.79 3.80 12.98
C ALA A 91 -6.04 5.07 12.51
N SER A 92 -4.89 4.91 11.87
CA SER A 92 -4.15 6.04 11.30
C SER A 92 -3.42 5.60 10.05
N ASP A 93 -3.50 6.40 8.99
CA ASP A 93 -2.69 6.24 7.78
C ASP A 93 -1.23 6.66 7.99
N LEU A 94 -0.94 7.28 9.13
CA LEU A 94 0.36 7.85 9.45
C LEU A 94 1.20 6.82 10.19
N MET A 95 2.37 6.50 9.65
CA MET A 95 3.46 6.05 10.51
C MET A 95 3.68 7.14 11.56
N GLU A 96 3.84 6.77 12.84
CA GLU A 96 4.25 7.74 13.84
C GLU A 96 5.66 8.23 13.50
N ILE A 97 5.69 9.38 12.86
CA ILE A 97 6.90 10.11 12.56
C ILE A 97 7.14 10.99 13.79
N GLY A 98 8.29 10.84 14.44
CA GLY A 98 8.64 11.56 15.68
C GLY A 98 8.84 13.07 15.53
N HIS A 99 8.30 13.68 14.48
CA HIS A 99 8.35 15.11 14.19
C HIS A 99 7.11 15.56 13.40
N VAL A 100 6.87 16.87 13.39
CA VAL A 100 5.79 17.49 12.61
C VAL A 100 6.05 17.29 11.12
N THR A 101 5.03 16.87 10.37
CA THR A 101 5.08 16.75 8.91
C THR A 101 4.25 17.84 8.24
N TYR A 102 4.70 18.33 7.10
CA TYR A 102 4.02 19.33 6.27
C TYR A 102 3.64 18.76 4.88
N ASP A 103 3.56 17.43 4.76
CA ASP A 103 3.38 16.71 3.50
C ASP A 103 2.18 17.22 2.69
N GLN A 104 1.02 17.38 3.33
CA GLN A 104 -0.19 17.85 2.66
C GLN A 104 -0.07 19.29 2.16
N ALA A 105 0.62 20.15 2.90
CA ALA A 105 0.88 21.53 2.49
C ALA A 105 1.86 21.58 1.31
N LEU A 106 2.92 20.76 1.34
CA LEU A 106 3.85 20.62 0.22
C LEU A 106 3.13 20.09 -1.03
N LYS A 107 2.36 19.00 -0.89
CA LYS A 107 1.58 18.40 -1.99
C LYS A 107 0.65 19.44 -2.62
N SER A 108 -0.15 20.13 -1.80
CA SER A 108 -1.07 21.18 -2.26
C SER A 108 -0.37 22.34 -2.99
N LYS A 109 0.89 22.63 -2.64
CA LYS A 109 1.68 23.70 -3.25
C LYS A 109 2.38 23.26 -4.54
N MET A 110 2.80 22.00 -4.61
CA MET A 110 3.66 21.46 -5.66
C MET A 110 2.87 20.75 -6.77
N THR A 111 1.62 20.36 -6.52
CA THR A 111 0.82 19.60 -7.47
C THR A 111 -0.39 20.40 -7.97
N LYS A 112 -0.89 20.03 -9.14
CA LYS A 112 -2.13 20.55 -9.71
C LYS A 112 -2.90 19.39 -10.33
N SER A 113 -4.20 19.31 -10.04
CA SER A 113 -5.08 18.33 -10.66
C SER A 113 -5.12 18.55 -12.18
N ARG A 114 -5.09 17.45 -12.95
CA ARG A 114 -5.24 17.53 -14.42
C ARG A 114 -6.68 17.84 -14.85
N SER A 115 -7.65 17.53 -14.00
CA SER A 115 -9.07 17.80 -14.22
C SER A 115 -9.77 18.04 -12.88
N LYS A 116 -10.88 18.78 -12.89
CA LYS A 116 -11.79 18.95 -11.73
C LYS A 116 -12.36 17.62 -11.21
N PHE A 117 -12.33 16.56 -12.02
CA PHE A 117 -12.81 15.22 -11.66
C PHE A 117 -11.72 14.29 -11.11
N THR A 118 -10.43 14.67 -11.21
CA THR A 118 -9.29 13.89 -10.73
C THR A 118 -8.75 14.44 -9.41
N ASN A 119 -9.64 14.83 -8.51
CA ASN A 119 -9.28 15.26 -7.15
C ASN A 119 -9.33 14.06 -6.21
N GLY A 120 -8.40 13.99 -5.24
CA GLY A 120 -8.29 12.89 -4.29
C GLY A 120 -7.05 12.03 -4.51
N PRO A 121 -6.93 10.92 -3.76
CA PRO A 121 -5.76 10.05 -3.83
C PRO A 121 -5.69 9.36 -5.21
N PHE A 122 -4.48 9.25 -5.74
CA PHE A 122 -4.23 8.60 -7.01
C PHE A 122 -3.45 7.31 -6.77
N PHE A 123 -4.03 6.16 -7.12
CA PHE A 123 -3.39 4.86 -6.90
C PHE A 123 -2.83 4.27 -8.17
N GLN A 124 -1.64 3.68 -8.05
CA GLN A 124 -1.03 2.85 -9.09
C GLN A 124 -0.97 1.38 -8.65
N LEU A 125 -0.93 0.51 -9.64
CA LEU A 125 -0.74 -0.92 -9.47
C LEU A 125 0.53 -1.33 -10.20
N VAL A 126 1.44 -1.97 -9.48
CA VAL A 126 2.67 -2.53 -10.04
C VAL A 126 2.72 -4.01 -9.72
N SER A 127 3.20 -4.79 -10.69
CA SER A 127 3.52 -6.20 -10.48
C SER A 127 5.01 -6.42 -10.65
N TYR A 128 5.62 -7.14 -9.72
CA TYR A 128 7.03 -7.49 -9.80
C TYR A 128 7.32 -8.85 -9.18
N GLN A 129 8.50 -9.38 -9.50
CA GLN A 129 9.05 -10.57 -8.89
C GLN A 129 9.93 -10.18 -7.70
N PHE A 130 9.62 -10.67 -6.50
CA PHE A 130 10.43 -10.48 -5.29
C PHE A 130 10.89 -11.84 -4.76
N GLY A 131 12.13 -12.21 -5.12
CA GLY A 131 12.64 -13.56 -4.89
C GLY A 131 11.79 -14.58 -5.64
N GLN A 132 11.15 -15.50 -4.91
CA GLN A 132 10.25 -16.50 -5.50
C GLN A 132 8.80 -16.02 -5.67
N PHE A 133 8.43 -14.87 -5.10
CA PHE A 133 7.05 -14.42 -5.10
C PHE A 133 6.76 -13.45 -6.25
N LYS A 134 5.67 -13.71 -6.98
CA LYS A 134 5.05 -12.71 -7.86
C LYS A 134 4.06 -11.91 -7.03
N ILE A 135 4.27 -10.60 -6.93
CA ILE A 135 3.49 -9.72 -6.04
C ILE A 135 2.80 -8.64 -6.87
N LEU A 136 1.50 -8.44 -6.62
CA LEU A 136 0.73 -7.28 -7.09
C LEU A 136 0.62 -6.26 -5.96
N VAL A 137 1.08 -5.04 -6.19
CA VAL A 137 1.17 -4.00 -5.19
C VAL A 137 0.40 -2.77 -5.63
N ARG A 138 -0.53 -2.30 -4.78
CA ARG A 138 -1.15 -0.98 -4.88
C ARG A 138 -0.37 0.04 -4.06
N PHE A 139 -0.23 1.25 -4.55
CA PHE A 139 0.30 2.36 -3.76
C PHE A 139 -0.29 3.69 -4.20
N GLU A 140 -0.35 4.65 -3.27
CA GLU A 140 -0.71 6.02 -3.58
C GLU A 140 0.51 6.73 -4.19
N VAL A 141 0.28 7.41 -5.31
CA VAL A 141 1.23 8.28 -5.98
C VAL A 141 0.80 9.72 -5.73
N ASP A 142 1.74 10.58 -5.39
CA ASP A 142 1.44 11.97 -5.07
C ASP A 142 1.32 12.85 -6.32
N CYS A 143 2.19 12.65 -7.31
CA CYS A 143 2.07 13.29 -8.61
C CYS A 143 2.85 12.57 -9.71
N ALA A 144 2.74 13.08 -10.94
CA ALA A 144 3.51 12.63 -12.08
C ALA A 144 4.07 13.83 -12.86
N ASP A 145 5.28 13.69 -13.40
CA ASP A 145 5.97 14.76 -14.13
C ASP A 145 5.61 14.72 -15.63
N TYR A 146 4.48 15.32 -15.97
CA TYR A 146 4.04 15.43 -17.37
C TYR A 146 4.92 16.37 -18.22
N ALA A 147 5.73 17.23 -17.60
CA ALA A 147 6.66 18.10 -18.33
C ALA A 147 7.85 17.28 -18.87
N ALA A 148 8.32 16.27 -18.13
CA ALA A 148 9.43 15.42 -18.52
C ALA A 148 9.19 14.65 -19.83
N VAL A 149 7.96 14.19 -20.07
CA VAL A 149 7.60 13.38 -21.25
C VAL A 149 7.08 14.19 -22.45
N LYS A 150 7.17 15.53 -22.40
CA LYS A 150 6.46 16.43 -23.35
C LYS A 150 4.97 16.09 -23.50
N ALA A 151 4.39 15.35 -22.55
CA ALA A 151 2.97 15.03 -22.45
C ALA A 151 2.18 16.18 -21.80
N ALA A 152 2.86 17.25 -21.41
CA ALA A 152 2.34 18.61 -21.46
C ALA A 152 1.99 18.97 -22.92
N SER A 153 1.09 18.21 -23.54
CA SER A 153 0.62 18.51 -24.88
C SER A 153 -0.15 19.83 -24.84
N THR A 154 -0.01 20.56 -25.93
CA THR A 154 -0.68 21.78 -26.37
C THR A 154 -2.22 21.80 -26.25
N ASP A 155 -2.84 20.74 -25.72
CA ASP A 155 -4.27 20.57 -25.45
C ASP A 155 -4.58 20.49 -23.94
N ASN A 156 -3.82 21.21 -23.13
CA ASN A 156 -4.04 21.35 -21.69
C ASN A 156 -4.73 22.68 -21.34
N PRO A 157 -5.84 23.12 -21.99
CA PRO A 157 -6.69 24.07 -21.30
C PRO A 157 -7.29 23.31 -20.12
N GLU A 158 -7.32 23.97 -18.98
CA GLU A 158 -8.18 23.60 -17.86
C GLU A 158 -9.54 23.19 -18.45
N LYS A 159 -9.81 21.88 -18.46
CA LYS A 159 -11.05 21.35 -19.02
C LYS A 159 -12.18 21.54 -18.03
N ASP A 160 -12.27 22.76 -17.50
CA ASP A 160 -13.25 23.17 -16.51
C ASP A 160 -14.67 23.07 -17.08
N ASN A 161 -14.80 23.04 -18.42
CA ASN A 161 -16.04 22.86 -19.15
C ASN A 161 -16.30 21.44 -19.67
N GLU A 162 -15.44 20.45 -19.40
CA GLU A 162 -15.76 19.08 -19.80
C GLU A 162 -16.94 18.53 -19.00
N PRO A 163 -17.91 17.88 -19.67
CA PRO A 163 -18.99 17.18 -18.99
C PRO A 163 -18.40 16.01 -18.19
N GLN A 164 -19.04 15.69 -17.06
CA GLN A 164 -18.63 14.55 -16.27
C GLN A 164 -18.81 13.25 -17.09
N PRO A 165 -17.79 12.37 -17.16
CA PRO A 165 -17.96 11.08 -17.81
C PRO A 165 -19.04 10.25 -17.12
N GLU A 166 -19.65 9.35 -17.88
CA GLU A 166 -20.67 8.44 -17.36
C GLU A 166 -20.10 7.57 -16.23
N LYS A 167 -20.83 7.52 -15.11
CA LYS A 167 -20.52 6.62 -14.01
C LYS A 167 -21.11 5.24 -14.28
N LYS A 168 -20.31 4.20 -14.06
CA LYS A 168 -20.68 2.80 -14.18
C LYS A 168 -20.43 2.10 -12.85
N LYS A 169 -21.03 0.92 -12.68
CA LYS A 169 -20.85 0.06 -11.51
C LYS A 169 -20.17 -1.23 -11.91
N PHE A 170 -19.41 -1.81 -10.99
CA PHE A 170 -18.90 -3.16 -11.15
C PHE A 170 -19.98 -4.19 -10.81
N ALA A 171 -20.01 -5.30 -11.56
CA ALA A 171 -21.00 -6.36 -11.33
C ALA A 171 -20.70 -7.11 -10.03
N GLU A 172 -19.42 -7.28 -9.72
CA GLU A 172 -18.89 -7.99 -8.57
C GLU A 172 -19.04 -7.19 -7.27
N ASN A 173 -19.11 -5.85 -7.36
CA ASN A 173 -19.38 -4.98 -6.22
C ASN A 173 -20.11 -3.70 -6.66
N THR A 174 -21.43 -3.66 -6.45
CA THR A 174 -22.31 -2.54 -6.85
C THR A 174 -22.20 -1.30 -5.96
N ALA A 175 -21.47 -1.40 -4.83
CA ALA A 175 -21.14 -0.26 -3.97
C ALA A 175 -19.99 0.59 -4.53
N ILE A 176 -19.25 0.06 -5.52
CA ILE A 176 -18.14 0.77 -6.17
C ILE A 176 -18.59 1.25 -7.55
N GLU A 177 -18.50 2.56 -7.73
CA GLU A 177 -18.72 3.23 -9.01
C GLU A 177 -17.37 3.61 -9.63
N TYR A 178 -17.28 3.57 -10.95
CA TYR A 178 -16.12 4.05 -11.69
C TYR A 178 -16.54 4.94 -12.85
N MET A 179 -15.61 5.77 -13.29
CA MET A 179 -15.72 6.56 -14.51
C MET A 179 -14.38 6.46 -15.25
N GLU A 180 -14.44 6.43 -16.58
CA GLU A 180 -13.23 6.44 -17.39
C GLU A 180 -12.85 7.87 -17.74
N LEU A 181 -11.65 8.29 -17.36
CA LEU A 181 -11.19 9.64 -17.61
C LEU A 181 -9.68 9.67 -17.87
N GLY A 182 -9.32 10.24 -19.02
CA GLY A 182 -7.94 10.48 -19.40
C GLY A 182 -7.12 9.22 -19.69
N GLU A 183 -5.90 9.45 -20.15
CA GLU A 183 -4.87 8.42 -20.31
C GLU A 183 -3.58 8.95 -19.70
N ILE A 184 -2.84 8.05 -19.06
CA ILE A 184 -1.55 8.36 -18.44
C ILE A 184 -0.46 7.77 -19.34
N PRO A 185 0.48 8.58 -19.86
CA PRO A 185 1.62 8.08 -20.62
C PRO A 185 2.38 7.04 -19.80
N ARG A 186 2.80 5.94 -20.44
CA ARG A 186 3.46 4.83 -19.73
C ARG A 186 4.83 5.19 -19.18
N ASP A 187 5.45 6.22 -19.73
CA ASP A 187 6.79 6.71 -19.42
C ASP A 187 6.77 7.98 -18.55
N VAL A 188 5.60 8.42 -18.07
CA VAL A 188 5.52 9.58 -17.18
C VAL A 188 6.18 9.23 -15.84
N PRO A 189 7.17 10.01 -15.37
CA PRO A 189 7.79 9.76 -14.08
C PRO A 189 6.78 9.95 -12.95
N LEU A 190 6.63 8.93 -12.11
CA LEU A 190 5.81 8.97 -10.90
C LEU A 190 6.64 9.48 -9.73
N GLN A 191 6.05 10.36 -8.94
CA GLN A 191 6.71 11.09 -7.87
C GLN A 191 5.96 10.93 -6.56
N LEU A 192 6.73 10.64 -5.52
CA LEU A 192 6.28 10.62 -4.13
C LEU A 192 6.83 11.86 -3.43
N LEU A 193 6.07 12.40 -2.49
CA LEU A 193 6.35 13.65 -1.80
C LEU A 193 6.32 13.44 -0.30
N THR A 194 7.41 13.82 0.35
CA THR A 194 7.52 13.84 1.81
C THR A 194 8.20 15.12 2.29
N THR A 195 8.07 15.41 3.57
CA THR A 195 8.73 16.53 4.24
C THR A 195 9.60 16.00 5.37
N TYR A 196 10.73 16.66 5.61
CA TYR A 196 11.66 16.22 6.65
C TYR A 196 12.40 17.41 7.27
N PRO A 197 12.64 17.41 8.60
CA PRO A 197 13.33 18.49 9.27
C PRO A 197 14.80 18.55 8.82
N GLN A 198 15.26 19.75 8.49
CA GLN A 198 16.64 19.97 8.10
C GLN A 198 17.59 19.70 9.27
N GLY A 199 18.65 18.94 9.01
CA GLY A 199 19.64 18.57 10.02
C GLY A 199 19.34 17.28 10.77
N ALA A 200 18.18 16.64 10.54
CA ALA A 200 17.81 15.36 11.17
C ALA A 200 18.39 14.13 10.44
N GLY A 201 19.28 14.33 9.46
CA GLY A 201 19.78 13.27 8.57
C GLY A 201 18.83 12.99 7.40
N PHE A 202 19.18 12.00 6.57
CA PHE A 202 18.36 11.60 5.42
C PHE A 202 17.20 10.68 5.85
N PRO A 203 15.96 10.90 5.38
CA PRO A 203 14.81 10.09 5.78
C PRO A 203 14.96 8.63 5.31
N PHE A 204 15.30 7.73 6.24
CA PHE A 204 15.63 6.34 5.92
C PHE A 204 14.48 5.54 5.29
N PHE A 205 13.22 5.90 5.57
CA PHE A 205 12.04 5.21 5.05
C PHE A 205 11.89 5.36 3.52
N THR A 206 12.42 6.44 2.95
CA THR A 206 12.28 6.75 1.51
C THR A 206 12.89 5.69 0.60
N TRP A 207 13.93 4.99 1.05
CA TRP A 207 14.50 3.88 0.29
C TRP A 207 13.52 2.72 0.15
N ALA A 208 12.89 2.29 1.25
CA ALA A 208 11.90 1.22 1.22
C ALA A 208 10.65 1.65 0.45
N GLN A 209 10.25 2.92 0.58
CA GLN A 209 9.14 3.51 -0.16
C GLN A 209 9.35 3.43 -1.67
N LEU A 210 10.47 3.94 -2.21
CA LEU A 210 10.76 3.82 -3.64
C LEU A 210 10.97 2.36 -4.08
N PHE A 211 11.60 1.53 -3.26
CA PHE A 211 11.83 0.12 -3.61
C PHE A 211 10.52 -0.67 -3.80
N PHE A 212 9.57 -0.58 -2.86
CA PHE A 212 8.34 -1.38 -2.92
C PHE A 212 7.27 -0.80 -3.85
N THR A 213 7.33 0.50 -4.16
CA THR A 213 6.39 1.16 -5.07
C THR A 213 6.87 1.16 -6.52
N ALA A 214 8.19 1.05 -6.75
CA ALA A 214 8.81 1.29 -8.05
C ALA A 214 8.49 2.67 -8.65
N ALA A 215 8.15 3.66 -7.81
CA ALA A 215 8.08 5.05 -8.23
C ALA A 215 9.46 5.57 -8.66
N ASP A 216 9.49 6.50 -9.60
CA ASP A 216 10.74 6.97 -10.19
C ASP A 216 11.55 7.84 -9.22
N GLN A 217 10.86 8.67 -8.43
CA GLN A 217 11.50 9.69 -7.61
C GLN A 217 10.74 9.97 -6.31
N GLU A 218 11.52 10.28 -5.26
CA GLU A 218 11.04 10.85 -4.01
C GLU A 218 11.47 12.32 -3.94
N ILE A 219 10.50 13.21 -3.70
CA ILE A 219 10.73 14.63 -3.48
C ILE A 219 10.69 14.90 -1.99
N VAL A 220 11.82 15.33 -1.43
CA VAL A 220 11.95 15.68 -0.02
C VAL A 220 11.91 17.20 0.14
N GLY A 221 10.84 17.71 0.75
CA GLY A 221 10.72 19.08 1.20
C GLY A 221 11.40 19.28 2.55
N TRP A 222 12.63 19.80 2.53
CA TRP A 222 13.39 20.08 3.75
C TRP A 222 12.92 21.37 4.41
N PHE A 223 12.45 21.27 5.66
CA PHE A 223 11.93 22.42 6.42
C PHE A 223 12.78 22.77 7.64
N LYS A 224 12.76 24.05 8.03
CA LYS A 224 13.27 24.54 9.32
C LYS A 224 12.14 25.13 10.15
N GLY A 225 12.31 25.09 11.47
CA GLY A 225 11.39 25.72 12.41
C GLY A 225 9.94 25.31 12.16
N ASN A 226 9.07 26.29 11.94
CA ASN A 226 7.62 26.10 11.81
C ASN A 226 7.14 25.88 10.37
N GLY A 227 8.01 25.40 9.47
CA GLY A 227 7.63 25.04 8.10
C GLY A 227 8.26 25.90 7.00
N ASP A 228 9.40 26.55 7.26
CA ASP A 228 10.14 27.28 6.23
C ASP A 228 10.91 26.29 5.35
N PHE A 229 10.44 26.09 4.12
CA PHE A 229 11.03 25.15 3.17
C PHE A 229 12.23 25.74 2.45
N SER A 230 13.29 24.95 2.36
CA SER A 230 14.33 25.14 1.34
C SER A 230 13.89 24.50 0.01
N LYS A 231 14.71 24.65 -1.04
CA LYS A 231 14.42 24.04 -2.34
C LYS A 231 14.25 22.51 -2.17
N PRO A 232 13.10 21.92 -2.57
CA PRO A 232 12.90 20.48 -2.48
C PRO A 232 13.96 19.71 -3.27
N GLN A 233 14.36 18.56 -2.74
CA GLN A 233 15.31 17.67 -3.39
C GLN A 233 14.59 16.50 -4.02
N MET A 234 14.85 16.25 -5.29
CA MET A 234 14.30 15.11 -6.03
C MET A 234 15.38 14.02 -6.07
N ASN A 235 15.05 12.83 -5.58
CA ASN A 235 16.00 11.74 -5.45
C ASN A 235 15.42 10.49 -6.12
N SER A 236 16.18 9.90 -7.04
CA SER A 236 15.89 8.54 -7.51
C SER A 236 16.28 7.50 -6.46
N LEU A 237 15.81 6.25 -6.59
CA LEU A 237 16.28 5.16 -5.73
C LEU A 237 17.80 5.00 -5.76
N HIS A 238 18.43 5.27 -6.90
CA HIS A 238 19.89 5.24 -7.06
C HIS A 238 20.59 6.35 -6.27
N ASP A 239 20.03 7.56 -6.27
CA ASP A 239 20.56 8.68 -5.49
C ASP A 239 20.44 8.38 -3.99
N ILE A 240 19.28 7.89 -3.54
CA ILE A 240 19.07 7.49 -2.14
C ILE A 240 20.02 6.37 -1.74
N SER A 241 20.25 5.39 -2.62
CA SER A 241 21.18 4.28 -2.38
C SER A 241 22.64 4.75 -2.21
N ARG A 242 23.02 5.90 -2.76
CA ARG A 242 24.35 6.49 -2.52
C ARG A 242 24.43 7.20 -1.17
N LEU A 243 23.31 7.77 -0.72
CA LEU A 243 23.19 8.50 0.55
C LEU A 243 23.03 7.56 1.76
N MET A 244 22.46 6.37 1.55
CA MET A 244 22.23 5.38 2.60
C MET A 244 23.28 4.26 2.55
N LYS A 245 24.09 4.15 3.61
CA LYS A 245 25.03 3.03 3.80
C LYS A 245 25.00 2.51 5.25
N PRO A 246 25.03 1.19 5.46
CA PRO A 246 24.97 0.13 4.45
C PRO A 246 23.59 0.07 3.77
N LEU A 247 23.54 -0.47 2.55
CA LEU A 247 22.27 -0.71 1.87
C LEU A 247 21.48 -1.79 2.61
N PRO A 248 20.15 -1.66 2.71
CA PRO A 248 19.34 -2.52 3.58
C PRO A 248 18.99 -3.87 2.92
N TYR A 249 19.89 -4.47 2.15
CA TYR A 249 19.65 -5.76 1.49
C TYR A 249 19.45 -6.91 2.48
N THR A 250 20.14 -6.88 3.62
CA THR A 250 19.91 -7.86 4.70
C THR A 250 18.49 -7.74 5.27
N VAL A 251 17.97 -6.50 5.37
CA VAL A 251 16.58 -6.26 5.79
C VAL A 251 15.62 -6.79 4.74
N LEU A 252 15.87 -6.56 3.44
CA LEU A 252 15.05 -7.14 2.37
C LEU A 252 15.03 -8.68 2.41
N SER A 253 16.17 -9.33 2.68
CA SER A 253 16.22 -10.78 2.86
C SER A 253 15.31 -11.23 4.01
N LYS A 254 15.34 -10.52 5.14
CA LYS A 254 14.45 -10.80 6.28
C LYS A 254 12.97 -10.59 5.92
N VAL A 255 12.62 -9.57 5.12
CA VAL A 255 11.25 -9.37 4.62
C VAL A 255 10.83 -10.55 3.75
N HIS A 256 11.69 -10.98 2.83
CA HIS A 256 11.44 -12.15 2.00
C HIS A 256 11.23 -13.42 2.85
N ASP A 257 12.07 -13.68 3.84
CA ASP A 257 11.91 -14.80 4.77
C ASP A 257 10.61 -14.70 5.58
N CYS A 258 10.18 -13.49 5.94
CA CYS A 258 8.90 -13.26 6.59
C CYS A 258 7.74 -13.63 5.67
N LEU A 259 7.78 -13.23 4.39
CA LEU A 259 6.77 -13.62 3.40
C LEU A 259 6.73 -15.13 3.18
N ILE A 260 7.87 -15.82 3.17
CA ILE A 260 7.92 -17.30 3.13
C ILE A 260 7.16 -17.89 4.31
N LYS A 261 7.41 -17.41 5.53
CA LYS A 261 6.75 -17.93 6.74
C LYS A 261 5.25 -17.65 6.72
N ILE A 262 4.84 -16.45 6.31
CA ILE A 262 3.41 -16.10 6.14
C ILE A 262 2.77 -17.04 5.11
N SER A 263 3.41 -17.24 3.96
CA SER A 263 2.89 -18.09 2.89
C SER A 263 2.68 -19.53 3.35
N LYS A 264 3.71 -20.14 3.94
CA LYS A 264 3.63 -21.50 4.48
C LYS A 264 2.56 -21.62 5.57
N PHE A 265 2.47 -20.64 6.46
CA PHE A 265 1.47 -20.63 7.53
C PHE A 265 0.06 -20.57 6.97
N MET A 266 -0.22 -19.68 6.02
CA MET A 266 -1.55 -19.54 5.43
C MET A 266 -1.96 -20.76 4.59
N ILE A 267 -1.03 -21.33 3.82
CA ILE A 267 -1.29 -22.53 2.99
C ILE A 267 -1.58 -23.76 3.87
N LYS A 268 -0.90 -23.91 5.01
CA LYS A 268 -1.12 -25.04 5.93
C LYS A 268 -2.45 -24.96 6.70
N ASN A 269 -3.07 -23.78 6.76
CA ASN A 269 -4.34 -23.58 7.45
C ASN A 269 -5.53 -23.65 6.49
N ASP A 270 -6.72 -23.75 7.09
CA ASP A 270 -8.01 -23.76 6.38
C ASP A 270 -8.15 -22.55 5.43
N PRO A 271 -8.74 -22.71 4.22
CA PRO A 271 -8.92 -21.61 3.26
C PRO A 271 -9.67 -20.39 3.79
N GLU A 272 -10.57 -20.59 4.74
CA GLU A 272 -11.35 -19.52 5.37
C GLU A 272 -10.68 -18.96 6.62
N PHE A 273 -9.51 -19.50 7.01
CA PHE A 273 -8.71 -18.96 8.10
C PHE A 273 -8.19 -17.56 7.76
N ARG A 274 -8.37 -16.65 8.71
CA ARG A 274 -7.92 -15.26 8.62
C ARG A 274 -7.23 -14.88 9.91
N CYS A 275 -6.18 -14.08 9.83
CA CYS A 275 -5.45 -13.61 10.99
C CYS A 275 -4.99 -12.16 10.86
N GLY A 276 -4.66 -11.55 11.98
CA GLY A 276 -3.89 -10.31 12.04
C GLY A 276 -2.45 -10.60 12.43
N LEU A 277 -1.50 -10.10 11.65
CA LEU A 277 -0.10 -9.97 12.03
C LEU A 277 0.06 -8.64 12.78
N VAL A 278 0.50 -8.72 14.03
CA VAL A 278 0.62 -7.55 14.91
C VAL A 278 2.06 -7.39 15.36
N TRP A 279 2.61 -6.19 15.13
CA TRP A 279 3.90 -5.79 15.66
C TRP A 279 3.72 -4.70 16.70
N LYS A 280 4.46 -4.78 17.81
CA LYS A 280 4.42 -3.83 18.94
C LYS A 280 5.84 -3.48 19.39
N GLY A 281 6.73 -3.14 18.46
CA GLY A 281 8.13 -2.81 18.73
C GLY A 281 8.99 -3.99 19.24
N LYS A 282 8.46 -5.22 19.26
CA LYS A 282 9.18 -6.41 19.73
C LYS A 282 9.95 -7.09 18.58
N ASN A 283 10.87 -7.97 18.93
CA ASN A 283 11.61 -8.79 17.95
C ASN A 283 10.80 -9.91 17.27
N HIS A 284 9.48 -9.91 17.40
CA HIS A 284 8.58 -10.91 16.81
C HIS A 284 7.25 -10.29 16.37
N LEU A 285 6.59 -10.97 15.43
CA LEU A 285 5.20 -10.71 15.06
C LEU A 285 4.28 -11.65 15.86
N GLU A 286 3.26 -11.06 16.47
CA GLU A 286 2.17 -11.81 17.11
C GLU A 286 1.11 -12.13 16.04
N ILE A 287 0.58 -13.37 16.04
CA ILE A 287 -0.49 -13.79 15.14
C ILE A 287 -1.77 -13.96 15.95
N PHE A 288 -2.82 -13.26 15.57
CA PHE A 288 -4.14 -13.37 16.19
C PHE A 288 -5.15 -13.88 15.17
N ALA A 289 -5.86 -14.97 15.50
CA ALA A 289 -6.99 -15.41 14.69
C ALA A 289 -8.05 -14.29 14.63
N LYS A 290 -8.58 -14.06 13.44
CA LYS A 290 -9.59 -13.04 13.19
C LYS A 290 -10.98 -13.65 13.36
N ASP A 291 -11.90 -12.88 13.95
CA ASP A 291 -13.30 -13.27 14.08
C ASP A 291 -13.88 -13.58 12.68
N PRO A 292 -14.51 -14.75 12.47
CA PRO A 292 -15.16 -15.11 11.21
C PRO A 292 -16.21 -14.09 10.73
N ALA A 293 -16.80 -13.30 11.62
CA ALA A 293 -17.74 -12.23 11.26
C ALA A 293 -17.07 -10.90 10.87
N ALA A 294 -15.76 -10.76 11.04
CA ALA A 294 -15.06 -9.53 10.69
C ALA A 294 -14.90 -9.38 9.16
N CYS A 295 -14.85 -8.12 8.69
CA CYS A 295 -14.66 -7.75 7.29
C CYS A 295 -13.40 -8.38 6.68
N GLY A 296 -13.41 -8.65 5.37
CA GLY A 296 -12.26 -9.21 4.64
C GLY A 296 -11.34 -8.14 4.05
N ALA A 297 -10.21 -8.57 3.48
CA ALA A 297 -9.43 -7.74 2.57
C ALA A 297 -10.21 -7.46 1.28
N VAL A 298 -11.05 -8.42 0.87
CA VAL A 298 -11.98 -8.35 -0.25
C VAL A 298 -13.43 -8.60 0.19
N SER A 299 -14.39 -7.98 -0.49
CA SER A 299 -15.82 -8.29 -0.30
C SER A 299 -16.18 -9.68 -0.87
N SER A 300 -17.37 -10.19 -0.54
CA SER A 300 -17.82 -11.53 -0.98
C SER A 300 -17.86 -11.68 -2.50
N GLY A 301 -18.40 -10.71 -3.23
CA GLY A 301 -18.48 -10.77 -4.70
C GLY A 301 -17.10 -10.78 -5.36
N ILE A 302 -16.14 -10.04 -4.81
CA ILE A 302 -14.75 -10.06 -5.26
C ILE A 302 -14.06 -11.37 -4.88
N ARG A 303 -14.31 -11.90 -3.69
CA ARG A 303 -13.82 -13.21 -3.28
C ARG A 303 -14.30 -14.32 -4.22
N ASP A 304 -15.57 -14.32 -4.58
CA ASP A 304 -16.15 -15.30 -5.51
C ASP A 304 -15.55 -15.18 -6.91
N PHE A 305 -15.34 -13.95 -7.39
CA PHE A 305 -14.58 -13.71 -8.62
C PHE A 305 -13.15 -14.27 -8.54
N LEU A 306 -12.40 -13.97 -7.46
CA LEU A 306 -11.04 -14.47 -7.29
C LEU A 306 -10.98 -15.99 -7.22
N ARG A 307 -11.96 -16.66 -6.61
CA ARG A 307 -12.04 -18.14 -6.57
C ARG A 307 -12.12 -18.78 -7.97
N THR A 308 -12.56 -18.05 -8.99
CA THR A 308 -12.56 -18.55 -10.38
C THR A 308 -11.15 -18.61 -10.99
N GLN A 309 -10.16 -17.94 -10.39
CA GLN A 309 -8.81 -17.78 -10.92
C GLN A 309 -7.74 -18.34 -9.98
N CYS A 310 -7.89 -18.10 -8.67
CA CYS A 310 -6.94 -18.51 -7.65
C CYS A 310 -7.26 -19.94 -7.20
N ILE A 311 -6.53 -20.90 -7.76
CA ILE A 311 -6.69 -22.33 -7.46
C ILE A 311 -5.94 -22.66 -6.16
N GLU A 312 -6.48 -23.61 -5.38
CA GLU A 312 -5.78 -24.17 -4.22
C GLU A 312 -4.44 -24.79 -4.64
N PRO A 313 -3.39 -24.65 -3.82
CA PRO A 313 -2.15 -25.35 -4.08
C PRO A 313 -2.39 -26.86 -4.03
N GLU A 314 -1.73 -27.61 -4.92
CA GLU A 314 -1.75 -29.06 -4.85
C GLU A 314 -1.27 -29.51 -3.46
N ALA A 315 -1.97 -30.48 -2.87
CA ALA A 315 -1.59 -31.03 -1.58
C ALA A 315 -0.15 -31.55 -1.70
N THR A 316 0.77 -30.86 -1.04
CA THR A 316 2.16 -31.32 -0.97
C THR A 316 2.15 -32.50 -0.02
N GLU A 317 2.43 -33.70 -0.54
CA GLU A 317 2.71 -34.88 0.27
C GLU A 317 3.92 -34.52 1.18
N GLU A 318 3.66 -34.23 2.45
CA GLU A 318 4.70 -34.13 3.51
C GLU A 318 5.28 -35.51 3.81
#